data_AF-A0A2P4SLJ2-F1
#
_entry.id   AF-A0A2P4SLJ2-F1
#
_cell.length_a   1.000
_cell.length_b   1.000
_cell.length_c   1.000
_cell.angle_alpha   90.00
_cell.angle_beta   90.00
_cell.angle_gamma   90.00
#
_symmetry.space_group_name_H-M   'P 1'
#
loop_
_entity.id
_entity.type
_entity.pdbx_description
1 polymer ?
#
loop_
_entity_poly.entity_id
_entity_poly.type
_entity_poly.pdbx_seq_one_letter_code
_entity_poly.pdbx_strand_id
1 'polypeptide(L)'
;MYNIRIGNDVFKANGRTGRYTLIEKWRDTERHLAPHENPIVSLNKWGQYASDVQLILRRTGPSLSERPTSDSVARIPERTLYRQSLPPLAKLRPQNDKAMKRREPKRKSLTFTGGAKGLMDIFGKSKESEFKQKVLNNCKTTADELKKLIHLQTEKLQCIEKQLESNEAEIRYWEQKYNASLEEEILKLEQKIKRNEVEIEEEEFWENELQIEQENEKQLKEQLQEMRQRILECEGKLKDYMSQIHNMESGLEAEKLHREVQESQVNEEEVKEKIEKVKGEIDIQGQQSLRLENGIKAVERSLGQATKRLQ
;
A
#
# COMPACT_ATOMS: atom_id res chain seq x y z
N MET A 1 16.19 12.23 -23.70
CA MET A 1 15.47 13.19 -22.85
C MET A 1 15.26 12.53 -21.49
N TYR A 2 16.08 12.88 -20.50
CA TYR A 2 15.98 12.34 -19.16
C TYR A 2 14.84 13.04 -18.41
N ASN A 3 13.70 12.37 -18.28
CA ASN A 3 12.65 12.80 -17.35
C ASN A 3 13.13 12.46 -15.93
N ILE A 4 13.81 13.42 -15.30
CA ILE A 4 14.22 13.30 -13.90
C ILE A 4 12.93 13.27 -13.06
N ARG A 5 12.62 12.10 -12.51
CA ARG A 5 11.49 11.84 -11.62
C ARG A 5 11.83 12.35 -10.21
N ILE A 6 12.13 13.64 -10.08
CA ILE A 6 12.60 14.28 -8.83
C ILE A 6 11.65 14.03 -7.65
N GLY A 7 10.36 13.79 -7.92
CA GLY A 7 9.42 13.33 -6.90
C GLY A 7 9.95 12.09 -6.18
N ASN A 8 10.15 10.99 -6.89
CA ASN A 8 10.38 9.68 -6.25
C ASN A 8 11.72 9.53 -5.53
N ASP A 9 12.75 10.26 -5.92
CA ASP A 9 14.08 10.11 -5.34
C ASP A 9 14.25 10.90 -4.02
N VAL A 10 13.58 12.05 -3.85
CA VAL A 10 13.51 12.73 -2.54
C VAL A 10 12.64 11.93 -1.55
N PHE A 11 11.61 11.22 -2.04
CA PHE A 11 10.71 10.41 -1.22
C PHE A 11 11.40 9.21 -0.55
N LYS A 12 12.43 8.62 -1.18
CA LYS A 12 13.21 7.52 -0.59
C LYS A 12 14.24 7.99 0.44
N ALA A 13 14.73 9.23 0.36
CA ALA A 13 15.78 9.74 1.23
C ALA A 13 15.32 10.08 2.67
N ASN A 14 14.05 10.48 2.84
CA ASN A 14 13.52 10.96 4.13
C ASN A 14 12.67 9.92 4.89
N GLY A 15 12.54 8.68 4.39
CA GLY A 15 11.86 7.57 5.07
C GLY A 15 10.35 7.74 5.30
N ARG A 16 9.74 8.81 4.76
CA ARG A 16 8.30 9.10 4.90
C ARG A 16 7.62 9.00 3.54
N THR A 17 6.98 7.86 3.30
CA THR A 17 6.23 7.58 2.06
C THR A 17 4.77 8.03 2.21
N GLY A 18 4.23 8.75 1.22
CA GLY A 18 2.86 9.27 1.25
C GLY A 18 2.46 10.02 -0.01
N ARG A 19 1.21 10.51 -0.06
CA ARG A 19 0.73 11.38 -1.17
C ARG A 19 1.19 12.82 -0.92
N TYR A 20 1.96 13.34 -1.86
CA TYR A 20 2.47 14.71 -1.86
C TYR A 20 2.06 15.44 -3.13
N THR A 21 1.87 16.75 -3.00
CA THR A 21 1.67 17.69 -4.08
C THR A 21 2.79 18.71 -4.06
N LEU A 22 3.37 18.98 -5.23
CA LEU A 22 4.40 19.99 -5.38
C LEU A 22 3.72 21.35 -5.65
N ILE A 23 4.15 22.38 -4.93
CA ILE A 23 3.58 23.73 -5.01
C ILE A 23 4.70 24.70 -5.41
N GLU A 24 4.45 25.51 -6.42
CA GLU A 24 5.28 26.64 -6.80
C GLU A 24 4.77 27.87 -6.06
N LYS A 25 5.59 28.44 -5.18
CA LYS A 25 5.29 29.67 -4.47
C LYS A 25 6.18 30.79 -4.99
N TRP A 26 5.56 31.85 -5.47
CA TRP A 26 6.24 33.09 -5.82
C TRP A 26 5.53 34.26 -5.15
N ARG A 27 6.20 34.93 -4.21
CA ARG A 27 5.62 35.96 -3.34
C ARG A 27 4.35 35.44 -2.63
N ASP A 28 3.19 36.00 -2.94
CA ASP A 28 1.88 35.64 -2.36
C ASP A 28 1.06 34.71 -3.28
N THR A 29 1.63 34.28 -4.41
CA THR A 29 0.97 33.41 -5.38
C THR A 29 1.46 31.98 -5.19
N GLU A 30 0.54 31.07 -4.89
CA GLU A 30 0.79 29.62 -4.80
C GLU A 30 0.09 28.90 -5.94
N ARG A 31 0.85 28.12 -6.71
CA ARG A 31 0.35 27.29 -7.81
C ARG A 31 0.66 25.83 -7.53
N HIS A 32 -0.35 24.98 -7.61
CA HIS A 32 -0.17 23.52 -7.53
C HIS A 32 0.31 22.97 -8.88
N LEU A 33 1.39 22.21 -8.86
CA LEU A 33 1.88 21.46 -10.03
C LEU A 33 1.08 20.16 -10.17
N ALA A 34 0.65 19.87 -11.39
CA ALA A 34 0.02 18.59 -11.68
C ALA A 34 1.06 17.45 -11.65
N PRO A 35 0.67 16.20 -11.35
CA PRO A 35 1.61 15.07 -11.24
C PRO A 35 2.43 14.79 -12.51
N HIS A 36 1.92 15.20 -13.68
CA HIS A 36 2.58 15.03 -14.98
C HIS A 36 3.43 16.25 -15.40
N GLU A 37 3.42 17.35 -14.63
CA GLU A 37 4.21 18.55 -14.94
C GLU A 37 5.64 18.39 -14.39
N ASN A 38 6.64 18.65 -15.23
CA ASN A 38 8.04 18.57 -14.81
C ASN A 38 8.43 19.85 -14.05
N PRO A 39 8.93 19.75 -12.79
CA PRO A 39 9.24 20.91 -11.97
C PRO A 39 10.32 21.81 -12.57
N ILE A 40 11.29 21.25 -13.30
CA ILE A 40 12.34 22.02 -13.98
C ILE A 40 11.72 22.83 -15.12
N VAL A 41 10.79 22.23 -15.87
CA VAL A 41 10.13 22.89 -17.00
C VAL A 41 9.21 24.01 -16.51
N SER A 42 8.48 23.79 -15.41
CA SER A 42 7.62 24.82 -14.84
C SER A 42 8.42 25.96 -14.20
N LEU A 43 9.54 25.66 -13.54
CA LEU A 43 10.47 26.69 -13.06
C LEU A 43 11.07 27.52 -14.20
N ASN A 44 11.42 26.88 -15.33
CA ASN A 44 11.94 27.56 -16.51
C ASN A 44 10.95 28.54 -17.15
N LYS A 45 9.63 28.38 -16.96
CA LYS A 45 8.62 29.34 -17.44
C LYS A 45 8.75 30.71 -16.75
N TRP A 46 9.37 30.75 -15.57
CA TRP A 46 9.61 32.00 -14.82
C TRP A 46 10.87 32.75 -15.29
N GLY A 47 11.71 32.12 -16.12
CA GLY A 47 12.90 32.73 -16.71
C GLY A 47 13.83 33.33 -15.65
N GLN A 48 14.08 34.64 -15.74
CA GLN A 48 14.95 35.36 -14.79
C GLN A 48 14.43 35.40 -13.34
N TYR A 49 13.15 35.13 -13.12
CA TYR A 49 12.54 35.10 -11.79
C TYR A 49 12.55 33.71 -11.16
N ALA A 50 13.11 32.69 -11.84
CA ALA A 50 13.20 31.32 -11.35
C ALA A 50 13.92 31.22 -9.99
N SER A 51 14.87 32.10 -9.71
CA SER A 51 15.59 32.16 -8.43
C SER A 51 14.70 32.53 -7.24
N ASP A 52 13.59 33.23 -7.50
CA ASP A 52 12.68 33.75 -6.47
C ASP A 52 11.48 32.81 -6.24
N VAL A 53 11.37 31.75 -7.05
CA VAL A 53 10.28 30.77 -6.97
C VAL A 53 10.71 29.64 -6.04
N GLN A 54 9.92 29.39 -5.00
CA GLN A 54 10.13 28.29 -4.07
C GLN A 54 9.27 27.09 -4.45
N LEU A 55 9.88 25.91 -4.51
CA LEU A 55 9.16 24.65 -4.64
C LEU A 55 8.90 24.07 -3.25
N ILE A 56 7.63 24.07 -2.85
CA ILE A 56 7.15 23.59 -1.55
C ILE A 56 6.48 22.23 -1.76
N LEU A 57 6.99 21.22 -1.08
CA LEU A 57 6.37 19.90 -1.08
C LEU A 57 5.33 19.82 0.04
N ARG A 58 4.04 19.79 -0.32
CA ARG A 58 2.95 19.70 0.64
C ARG A 58 2.39 18.28 0.68
N ARG A 59 2.19 17.76 1.88
CA ARG A 59 1.56 16.46 2.08
C ARG A 59 0.03 16.59 2.06
N THR A 60 -0.62 15.77 1.26
CA THR A 60 -2.07 15.87 0.96
C THR A 60 -2.84 14.59 1.32
N GLY A 61 -2.19 13.54 1.83
CA GLY A 61 -2.84 12.31 2.28
C GLY A 61 -2.43 11.82 3.69
N PRO A 62 -3.32 11.09 4.38
CA PRO A 62 -3.00 10.43 5.65
C PRO A 62 -1.95 9.35 5.40
N SER A 63 -0.91 9.29 6.24
CA SER A 63 0.17 8.30 6.13
C SER A 63 -0.16 7.12 7.03
N LEU A 64 0.10 5.91 6.56
CA LEU A 64 0.03 4.70 7.36
C LEU A 64 1.23 4.52 8.33
N SER A 65 2.10 5.52 8.52
CA SER A 65 3.37 5.37 9.27
C SER A 65 3.70 6.46 10.32
N GLU A 66 2.84 7.45 10.58
CA GLU A 66 3.14 8.46 11.62
C GLU A 66 2.46 8.15 12.95
N ARG A 67 3.26 7.70 13.91
CA ARG A 67 2.99 7.78 15.36
C ARG A 67 3.02 9.27 15.75
N PRO A 68 2.03 9.82 16.45
CA PRO A 68 1.94 11.26 16.67
C PRO A 68 2.97 11.70 17.71
N THR A 69 3.85 12.64 17.37
CA THR A 69 4.55 13.45 18.37
C THR A 69 3.71 14.68 18.65
N SER A 70 3.19 14.74 19.87
CA SER A 70 2.61 15.93 20.51
C SER A 70 3.55 17.12 20.37
N ASP A 71 3.09 18.20 19.74
CA ASP A 71 3.03 19.53 20.34
C ASP A 71 2.66 20.60 19.31
N SER A 72 1.44 21.13 19.43
CA SER A 72 1.15 22.55 19.64
C SER A 72 -0.29 22.87 19.23
N VAL A 73 -1.12 22.99 20.26
CA VAL A 73 -2.11 24.05 20.51
C VAL A 73 -2.92 24.59 19.32
N ALA A 74 -4.19 24.19 19.32
CA ALA A 74 -5.39 24.96 19.00
C ALA A 74 -5.56 25.54 17.58
N ARG A 75 -6.43 24.88 16.79
CA ARG A 75 -7.83 25.34 16.61
C ARG A 75 -8.70 24.15 16.20
N ILE A 76 -9.62 23.78 17.08
CA ILE A 76 -10.86 23.10 16.71
C ILE A 76 -11.75 24.17 16.05
N PRO A 77 -12.33 23.90 14.88
CA PRO A 77 -13.80 23.87 14.85
C PRO A 77 -14.34 22.47 14.61
N GLU A 78 -15.39 22.19 15.35
CA GLU A 78 -16.15 20.96 15.39
C GLU A 78 -16.73 20.56 14.04
N ARG A 79 -16.69 19.25 13.78
CA ARG A 79 -17.76 18.41 13.21
C ARG A 79 -18.65 19.07 12.15
N THR A 80 -18.39 18.77 10.87
CA THR A 80 -19.39 18.20 9.94
C THR A 80 -18.70 17.70 8.67
N LEU A 81 -18.37 16.41 8.60
CA LEU A 81 -18.40 15.69 7.33
C LEU A 81 -19.38 14.54 7.48
N TYR A 82 -20.60 14.91 7.13
CA TYR A 82 -21.72 14.07 6.79
C TYR A 82 -21.31 13.09 5.67
N ARG A 83 -20.65 11.98 6.04
CA ARG A 83 -20.69 10.75 5.25
C ARG A 83 -21.74 9.87 5.93
N GLN A 84 -22.96 9.96 5.42
CA GLN A 84 -24.01 8.99 5.72
C GLN A 84 -23.45 7.59 5.45
N SER A 85 -23.25 6.84 6.53
CA SER A 85 -23.08 5.41 6.49
C SER A 85 -24.29 4.78 5.82
N LEU A 86 -24.04 3.89 4.86
CA LEU A 86 -24.98 2.83 4.51
C LEU A 86 -25.35 2.08 5.81
N PRO A 87 -26.62 1.70 6.01
CA PRO A 87 -27.03 1.00 7.22
C PRO A 87 -26.44 -0.42 7.27
N PRO A 88 -26.08 -0.94 8.46
CA PRO A 88 -25.63 -2.31 8.63
C PRO A 88 -26.73 -3.30 8.22
N LEU A 89 -26.40 -4.22 7.30
CA LEU A 89 -27.20 -5.40 7.01
C LEU A 89 -27.31 -6.26 8.27
N ALA A 90 -28.40 -6.12 9.02
CA ALA A 90 -28.71 -6.93 10.19
C ALA A 90 -30.12 -7.53 10.10
N LYS A 91 -30.12 -8.83 9.83
CA LYS A 91 -31.08 -9.86 10.28
C LYS A 91 -32.51 -9.86 9.71
N LEU A 92 -32.71 -10.81 8.81
CA LEU A 92 -33.97 -11.46 8.48
C LEU A 92 -34.56 -12.19 9.71
N ARG A 93 -35.70 -11.73 10.25
CA ARG A 93 -36.92 -12.55 10.53
C ARG A 93 -38.07 -11.70 11.11
N PRO A 94 -39.34 -12.10 10.89
CA PRO A 94 -40.52 -11.26 11.15
C PRO A 94 -41.18 -11.56 12.50
N GLN A 95 -41.70 -10.54 13.18
CA GLN A 95 -42.67 -10.71 14.27
C GLN A 95 -43.63 -9.50 14.39
N ASN A 96 -44.86 -9.77 13.96
CA ASN A 96 -46.16 -9.25 14.41
C ASN A 96 -46.58 -7.79 14.25
N ASP A 97 -47.67 -7.68 13.46
CA ASP A 97 -48.95 -7.07 13.81
C ASP A 97 -48.92 -5.65 14.36
N LYS A 98 -49.02 -4.68 13.44
CA LYS A 98 -50.08 -3.67 13.48
C LYS A 98 -50.58 -3.38 12.06
N ALA A 99 -51.79 -3.85 11.77
CA ALA A 99 -52.52 -3.61 10.55
C ALA A 99 -52.69 -2.10 10.27
N MET A 100 -51.92 -1.57 9.31
CA MET A 100 -52.23 -0.28 8.69
C MET A 100 -53.26 -0.50 7.59
N LYS A 101 -54.52 -0.32 7.97
CA LYS A 101 -55.67 -0.40 7.05
C LYS A 101 -55.49 0.59 5.90
N ARG A 102 -55.49 0.04 4.68
CA ARG A 102 -55.73 0.76 3.42
C ARG A 102 -56.92 1.71 3.61
N ARG A 103 -56.68 3.01 3.46
CA ARG A 103 -57.77 3.98 3.24
C ARG A 103 -58.19 3.85 1.79
N GLU A 104 -59.16 2.99 1.53
CA GLU A 104 -59.89 3.00 0.28
C GLU A 104 -60.66 4.33 0.15
N PRO A 105 -60.68 4.96 -1.04
CA PRO A 105 -61.52 6.13 -1.28
C PRO A 105 -62.98 5.76 -1.03
N LYS A 106 -63.64 6.49 -0.12
CA LYS A 106 -65.06 6.34 0.21
C LYS A 106 -65.90 6.44 -1.06
N ARG A 107 -66.27 5.30 -1.63
CA ARG A 107 -67.32 5.22 -2.65
C ARG A 107 -68.61 5.67 -1.97
N LYS A 108 -69.09 6.87 -2.31
CA LYS A 108 -70.47 7.28 -2.04
C LYS A 108 -71.36 6.45 -2.96
N SER A 109 -71.72 5.24 -2.54
CA SER A 109 -72.79 4.49 -3.19
C SER A 109 -74.11 5.13 -2.79
N LEU A 110 -74.64 6.00 -3.65
CA LEU A 110 -76.03 6.42 -3.60
C LEU A 110 -76.87 5.22 -4.05
N THR A 111 -77.21 4.34 -3.11
CA THR A 111 -78.14 3.25 -3.35
C THR A 111 -79.55 3.83 -3.34
N PHE A 112 -80.05 4.23 -4.50
CA PHE A 112 -81.48 4.51 -4.67
C PHE A 112 -82.20 3.16 -4.69
N THR A 113 -82.71 2.72 -3.54
CA THR A 113 -83.78 1.73 -3.49
C THR A 113 -85.04 2.39 -4.06
N GLY A 114 -85.15 2.35 -5.39
CA GLY A 114 -86.37 2.68 -6.12
C GLY A 114 -87.44 1.64 -5.80
N GLY A 115 -88.18 1.88 -4.72
CA GLY A 115 -89.36 1.10 -4.39
C GLY A 115 -90.34 1.12 -5.55
N ALA A 116 -90.70 -0.07 -6.04
CA ALA A 116 -91.82 -0.29 -6.93
C ALA A 116 -93.13 -0.04 -6.18
N LYS A 117 -93.48 1.24 -6.00
CA LYS A 117 -94.78 1.69 -5.50
C LYS A 117 -95.37 2.70 -6.47
N GLY A 118 -96.51 2.34 -7.04
CA GLY A 118 -97.52 3.33 -7.42
C GLY A 118 -97.57 3.80 -8.88
N LEU A 119 -97.24 2.97 -9.87
CA LEU A 119 -97.59 3.31 -11.28
C LEU A 119 -99.10 3.16 -11.57
N MET A 120 -99.90 2.65 -10.63
CA MET A 120 -101.36 2.63 -10.72
C MET A 120 -102.06 3.86 -10.10
N ASP A 121 -101.35 4.67 -9.31
CA ASP A 121 -101.94 5.87 -8.67
C ASP A 121 -101.82 7.14 -9.54
N ILE A 122 -101.02 7.09 -10.62
CA ILE A 122 -100.90 8.18 -11.60
C ILE A 122 -102.03 8.11 -12.65
N PHE A 123 -102.52 6.91 -12.97
CA PHE A 123 -103.58 6.70 -13.97
C PHE A 123 -104.96 6.52 -13.30
N GLY A 124 -105.34 7.53 -12.52
CA GLY A 124 -106.68 7.66 -11.96
C GLY A 124 -107.77 7.46 -13.02
N LYS A 125 -108.73 6.59 -12.69
CA LYS A 125 -109.94 6.30 -13.47
C LYS A 125 -110.71 7.60 -13.77
N SER A 126 -110.63 8.09 -15.00
CA SER A 126 -111.51 9.14 -15.49
C SER A 126 -112.58 8.54 -16.40
N LYS A 127 -113.83 8.80 -16.03
CA LYS A 127 -115.06 8.45 -16.73
C LYS A 127 -115.03 8.88 -18.21
N GLU A 128 -115.61 8.03 -19.04
CA GLU A 128 -115.83 8.22 -20.47
C GLU A 128 -116.73 9.44 -20.73
N SER A 129 -116.16 10.51 -21.26
CA SER A 129 -116.72 11.37 -22.31
C SER A 129 -115.60 12.35 -22.74
N GLU A 130 -115.40 12.54 -24.06
CA GLU A 130 -114.35 13.36 -24.70
C GLU A 130 -112.90 12.81 -24.75
N PHE A 131 -112.75 11.50 -24.99
CA PHE A 131 -111.48 10.77 -24.87
C PHE A 131 -110.56 10.71 -26.12
N LYS A 132 -110.69 11.60 -27.13
CA LYS A 132 -109.81 11.56 -28.33
C LYS A 132 -108.84 12.73 -28.49
N GLN A 133 -109.05 13.87 -27.82
CA GLN A 133 -108.22 15.07 -28.03
C GLN A 133 -107.34 15.43 -26.82
N LYS A 134 -107.78 15.11 -25.59
CA LYS A 134 -107.04 15.43 -24.35
C LYS A 134 -105.95 14.41 -23.99
N VAL A 135 -106.19 13.12 -24.28
CA VAL A 135 -105.19 12.04 -24.12
C VAL A 135 -104.02 12.21 -25.09
N LEU A 136 -104.29 12.68 -26.31
CA LEU A 136 -103.28 12.95 -27.32
C LEU A 136 -102.38 14.13 -26.93
N ASN A 137 -102.96 15.18 -26.31
CA ASN A 137 -102.19 16.33 -25.83
C ASN A 137 -101.34 16.00 -24.59
N ASN A 138 -101.86 15.22 -23.64
CA ASN A 138 -101.09 14.77 -22.48
C ASN A 138 -99.96 13.80 -22.87
N CYS A 139 -100.19 12.90 -23.83
CA CYS A 139 -99.16 12.00 -24.34
C CYS A 139 -98.05 12.75 -25.09
N LYS A 140 -98.41 13.80 -25.84
CA LYS A 140 -97.46 14.71 -26.49
C LYS A 140 -96.62 15.49 -25.48
N THR A 141 -97.22 16.03 -24.41
CA THR A 141 -96.46 16.75 -23.36
C THR A 141 -95.49 15.82 -22.62
N THR A 142 -95.91 14.59 -22.29
CA THR A 142 -95.00 13.60 -21.66
C THR A 142 -93.88 13.14 -22.60
N ALA A 143 -94.15 13.02 -23.90
CA ALA A 143 -93.14 12.68 -24.89
C ALA A 143 -92.11 13.82 -25.06
N ASP A 144 -92.56 15.07 -25.02
CA ASP A 144 -91.68 16.24 -25.12
C ASP A 144 -90.87 16.45 -23.83
N GLU A 145 -91.41 16.12 -22.66
CA GLU A 145 -90.67 16.06 -21.39
C GLU A 145 -89.58 14.98 -21.41
N LEU A 146 -89.88 13.78 -21.95
CA LEU A 146 -88.89 12.72 -22.13
C LEU A 146 -87.79 13.12 -23.11
N LYS A 147 -88.11 13.80 -24.23
CA LYS A 147 -87.10 14.32 -25.16
C LYS A 147 -86.19 15.34 -24.48
N LYS A 148 -86.75 16.25 -23.67
CA LYS A 148 -85.97 17.20 -22.87
C LYS A 148 -85.06 16.48 -21.87
N LEU A 149 -85.56 15.43 -21.22
CA LEU A 149 -84.78 14.62 -20.29
C LEU A 149 -83.65 13.85 -21.00
N ILE A 150 -83.91 13.26 -22.16
CA ILE A 150 -82.91 12.59 -22.99
C ILE A 150 -81.84 13.60 -23.40
N HIS A 151 -82.23 14.78 -23.88
CA HIS A 151 -81.30 15.83 -24.25
C HIS A 151 -80.39 16.24 -23.08
N LEU A 152 -80.99 16.50 -21.90
CA LEU A 152 -80.24 16.82 -20.68
C LEU A 152 -79.30 15.67 -20.25
N GLN A 153 -79.73 14.41 -20.41
CA GLN A 153 -78.88 13.25 -20.13
C GLN A 153 -77.74 13.13 -21.15
N THR A 154 -77.98 13.39 -22.43
CA THR A 154 -76.95 13.42 -23.48
C THR A 154 -75.92 14.51 -23.21
N GLU A 155 -76.36 15.72 -22.85
CA GLU A 155 -75.46 16.83 -22.48
C GLU A 155 -74.61 16.48 -21.24
N LYS A 156 -75.23 15.85 -20.23
CA LYS A 156 -74.52 15.40 -19.03
C LYS A 156 -73.48 14.32 -19.34
N LEU A 157 -73.82 13.36 -20.20
CA LEU A 157 -72.88 12.34 -20.67
C LEU A 157 -71.71 12.97 -21.41
N GLN A 158 -71.97 13.88 -22.36
CA GLN A 158 -70.92 14.61 -23.08
C GLN A 158 -70.00 15.39 -22.15
N CYS A 159 -70.53 15.97 -21.06
CA CYS A 159 -69.71 16.65 -20.06
C CYS A 159 -68.78 15.67 -19.31
N ILE A 160 -69.29 14.48 -18.97
CA ILE A 160 -68.49 13.44 -18.30
C ILE A 160 -67.45 12.85 -19.25
N GLU A 161 -67.78 12.63 -20.53
CA GLU A 161 -66.85 12.16 -21.55
C GLU A 161 -65.66 13.13 -21.70
N LYS A 162 -65.94 14.44 -21.83
CA LYS A 162 -64.88 15.47 -21.87
C LYS A 162 -64.01 15.48 -20.61
N GLN A 163 -64.64 15.27 -19.44
CA GLN A 163 -63.89 15.19 -18.18
C GLN A 163 -63.01 13.93 -18.13
N LEU A 164 -63.50 12.80 -18.62
CA LEU A 164 -62.74 11.56 -18.73
C LEU A 164 -61.54 11.75 -19.67
N GLU A 165 -61.74 12.32 -20.85
CA GLU A 165 -60.68 12.65 -21.81
C GLU A 165 -59.61 13.57 -21.19
N SER A 166 -60.03 14.58 -20.43
CA SER A 166 -59.10 15.47 -19.70
C SER A 166 -58.28 14.70 -18.66
N ASN A 167 -58.92 13.81 -17.89
CA ASN A 167 -58.22 13.00 -16.90
C ASN A 167 -57.28 11.98 -17.56
N GLU A 168 -57.67 11.38 -18.68
CA GLU A 168 -56.82 10.46 -19.46
C GLU A 168 -55.59 11.18 -20.02
N ALA A 169 -55.76 12.41 -20.52
CA ALA A 169 -54.64 13.24 -20.97
C ALA A 169 -53.68 13.58 -19.82
N GLU A 170 -54.21 13.88 -18.63
CA GLU A 170 -53.40 14.12 -17.44
C GLU A 170 -52.64 12.88 -17.00
N ILE A 171 -53.27 11.69 -16.98
CA ILE A 171 -52.60 10.42 -16.68
C ILE A 171 -51.43 10.20 -17.65
N ARG A 172 -51.67 10.32 -18.96
CA ARG A 172 -50.61 10.15 -19.96
C ARG A 172 -49.46 11.14 -19.78
N TYR A 173 -49.78 12.40 -19.45
CA TYR A 173 -48.77 13.41 -19.15
C TYR A 173 -47.88 13.01 -17.96
N TRP A 174 -48.48 12.55 -16.86
CA TRP A 174 -47.74 12.14 -15.68
C TRP A 174 -46.94 10.85 -15.91
N GLU A 175 -47.50 9.88 -16.61
CA GLU A 175 -46.80 8.65 -17.01
C GLU A 175 -45.57 8.98 -17.86
N GLN A 176 -45.72 9.81 -18.88
CA GLN A 176 -44.61 10.20 -19.75
C GLN A 176 -43.53 10.96 -18.96
N LYS A 177 -43.93 11.91 -18.12
CA LYS A 177 -43.01 12.71 -17.31
C LYS A 177 -42.22 11.85 -16.32
N TYR A 178 -42.88 10.92 -15.66
CA TYR A 178 -42.23 10.01 -14.70
C TYR A 178 -41.33 9.00 -15.41
N ASN A 179 -41.80 8.40 -16.52
CA ASN A 179 -41.01 7.46 -17.30
C ASN A 179 -39.75 8.10 -17.86
N ALA A 180 -39.84 9.31 -18.43
CA ALA A 180 -38.67 10.03 -18.92
C ALA A 180 -37.64 10.32 -17.82
N SER A 181 -38.12 10.72 -16.62
CA SER A 181 -37.25 10.95 -15.46
C SER A 181 -36.59 9.65 -14.96
N LEU A 182 -37.35 8.56 -14.95
CA LEU A 182 -36.88 7.25 -14.50
C LEU A 182 -35.86 6.66 -15.48
N GLU A 183 -36.11 6.76 -16.79
CA GLU A 183 -35.18 6.35 -17.84
C GLU A 183 -33.86 7.11 -17.73
N GLU A 184 -33.89 8.43 -17.48
CA GLU A 184 -32.68 9.22 -17.27
C GLU A 184 -31.90 8.76 -16.02
N GLU A 185 -32.59 8.44 -14.94
CA GLU A 185 -31.98 7.93 -13.71
C GLU A 185 -31.36 6.53 -13.91
N ILE A 186 -32.07 5.64 -14.61
CA ILE A 186 -31.57 4.31 -14.99
C ILE A 186 -30.28 4.46 -15.81
N LEU A 187 -30.27 5.30 -16.85
CA LEU A 187 -29.09 5.52 -17.68
C LEU A 187 -27.89 6.05 -16.87
N LYS A 188 -28.14 6.97 -15.91
CA LYS A 188 -27.08 7.46 -15.01
C LYS A 188 -26.52 6.36 -14.12
N LEU A 189 -27.39 5.50 -13.58
CA LEU A 189 -26.98 4.38 -12.75
C LEU A 189 -26.22 3.32 -13.55
N GLU A 190 -26.69 2.96 -14.74
CA GLU A 190 -25.97 2.05 -15.65
C GLU A 190 -24.58 2.57 -16.00
N GLN A 191 -24.47 3.87 -16.30
CA GLN A 191 -23.17 4.47 -16.57
C GLN A 191 -22.27 4.46 -15.33
N LYS A 192 -22.84 4.59 -14.13
CA LYS A 192 -22.07 4.48 -12.88
C LYS A 192 -21.62 3.05 -12.63
N ILE A 193 -22.47 2.06 -12.87
CA ILE A 193 -22.11 0.63 -12.78
C ILE A 193 -20.95 0.33 -13.72
N LYS A 194 -21.01 0.75 -14.98
CA LYS A 194 -19.91 0.54 -15.94
C LYS A 194 -18.59 1.17 -15.50
N ARG A 195 -18.62 2.35 -14.87
CA ARG A 195 -17.40 2.97 -14.31
C ARG A 195 -16.87 2.17 -13.13
N ASN A 196 -17.76 1.77 -12.23
CA ASN A 196 -17.38 0.95 -11.08
C ASN A 196 -16.81 -0.42 -11.51
N GLU A 197 -17.34 -1.04 -12.57
CA GLU A 197 -16.80 -2.28 -13.14
C GLU A 197 -15.35 -2.11 -13.59
N VAL A 198 -15.06 -1.04 -14.33
CA VAL A 198 -13.67 -0.71 -14.75
C VAL A 198 -12.78 -0.41 -13.54
N GLU A 199 -13.27 0.34 -12.55
CA GLU A 199 -12.52 0.61 -11.32
C GLU A 199 -12.17 -0.68 -10.56
N ILE A 200 -13.11 -1.63 -10.47
CA ILE A 200 -12.88 -2.94 -9.84
C ILE A 200 -11.83 -3.74 -10.63
N GLU A 201 -11.95 -3.80 -11.96
CA GLU A 201 -10.97 -4.50 -12.81
C GLU A 201 -9.55 -3.91 -12.66
N GLU A 202 -9.44 -2.59 -12.57
CA GLU A 202 -8.17 -1.91 -12.31
C GLU A 202 -7.62 -2.25 -10.92
N GLU A 203 -8.47 -2.23 -9.88
CA GLU A 203 -8.07 -2.62 -8.52
C GLU A 203 -7.56 -4.07 -8.48
N GLU A 204 -8.30 -5.01 -9.09
CA GLU A 204 -7.89 -6.43 -9.19
C GLU A 204 -6.55 -6.58 -9.93
N PHE A 205 -6.34 -5.82 -11.00
CA PHE A 205 -5.05 -5.80 -11.72
C PHE A 205 -3.91 -5.36 -10.81
N TRP A 206 -4.08 -4.27 -10.07
CA TRP A 206 -3.04 -3.76 -9.17
C TRP A 206 -2.79 -4.67 -7.96
N GLU A 207 -3.81 -5.34 -7.45
CA GLU A 207 -3.65 -6.36 -6.40
C GLU A 207 -2.80 -7.53 -6.89
N ASN A 208 -3.04 -8.01 -8.11
CA ASN A 208 -2.24 -9.07 -8.73
C ASN A 208 -0.78 -8.63 -8.95
N GLU A 209 -0.56 -7.44 -9.51
CA GLU A 209 0.79 -6.91 -9.74
C GLU A 209 1.55 -6.73 -8.42
N LEU A 210 0.86 -6.24 -7.37
CA LEU A 210 1.42 -6.11 -6.04
C LEU A 210 1.82 -7.47 -5.45
N GLN A 211 0.99 -8.51 -5.62
CA GLN A 211 1.31 -9.85 -5.14
C GLN A 211 2.56 -10.41 -5.83
N ILE A 212 2.67 -10.26 -7.15
CA ILE A 212 3.84 -10.68 -7.91
C ILE A 212 5.10 -9.98 -7.39
N GLU A 213 5.03 -8.66 -7.18
CA GLU A 213 6.17 -7.91 -6.65
C GLU A 213 6.54 -8.31 -5.21
N GLN A 214 5.57 -8.65 -4.36
CA GLN A 214 5.84 -9.18 -3.02
C GLN A 214 6.54 -10.54 -3.05
N GLU A 215 6.11 -11.44 -3.95
CA GLU A 215 6.75 -12.74 -4.16
C GLU A 215 8.17 -12.58 -4.71
N ASN A 216 8.36 -11.67 -5.68
CA ASN A 216 9.69 -11.31 -6.21
C ASN A 216 10.60 -10.76 -5.12
N GLU A 217 10.12 -9.82 -4.30
CA GLU A 217 10.87 -9.26 -3.18
C GLU A 217 11.27 -10.34 -2.17
N LYS A 218 10.36 -11.27 -1.86
CA LYS A 218 10.64 -12.40 -0.98
C LYS A 218 11.75 -13.30 -1.54
N GLN A 219 11.67 -13.68 -2.81
CA GLN A 219 12.70 -14.49 -3.47
C GLN A 219 14.07 -13.78 -3.46
N LEU A 220 14.11 -12.49 -3.76
CA LEU A 220 15.34 -11.70 -3.72
C LEU A 220 15.93 -11.63 -2.30
N LYS A 221 15.09 -11.48 -1.27
CA LYS A 221 15.54 -11.52 0.14
C LYS A 221 16.13 -12.87 0.51
N GLU A 222 15.51 -13.97 0.08
CA GLU A 222 16.01 -15.33 0.32
C GLU A 222 17.36 -15.54 -0.36
N GLN A 223 17.51 -15.15 -1.63
CA GLN A 223 18.79 -15.21 -2.35
C GLN A 223 19.88 -14.37 -1.67
N LEU A 224 19.53 -13.16 -1.21
CA LEU A 224 20.45 -12.29 -0.50
C LEU A 224 20.89 -12.89 0.83
N GLN A 225 19.98 -13.53 1.57
CA GLN A 225 20.30 -14.25 2.80
C GLN A 225 21.22 -15.45 2.52
N GLU A 226 20.96 -16.21 1.47
CA GLU A 226 21.81 -17.33 1.05
C GLU A 226 23.23 -16.85 0.70
N MET A 227 23.37 -15.77 -0.08
CA MET A 227 24.69 -15.20 -0.39
C MET A 227 25.43 -14.72 0.86
N ARG A 228 24.73 -14.08 1.80
CA ARG A 228 25.33 -13.69 3.09
C ARG A 228 25.84 -14.89 3.87
N GLN A 229 25.07 -15.98 3.91
CA GLN A 229 25.47 -17.20 4.57
C GLN A 229 26.71 -17.81 3.91
N ARG A 230 26.76 -17.87 2.58
CA ARG A 230 27.96 -18.33 1.84
C ARG A 230 29.18 -17.45 2.10
N ILE A 231 29.01 -16.14 2.21
CA ILE A 231 30.10 -15.22 2.56
C ILE A 231 30.63 -15.51 3.98
N LEU A 232 29.74 -15.67 4.96
CA LEU A 232 30.12 -16.00 6.33
C LEU A 232 30.87 -17.34 6.41
N GLU A 233 30.46 -18.34 5.62
CA GLU A 233 31.17 -19.61 5.51
C GLU A 233 32.56 -19.45 4.91
N CYS A 234 32.71 -18.62 3.86
CA CYS A 234 34.01 -18.30 3.27
C CYS A 234 34.90 -17.55 4.27
N GLU A 235 34.36 -16.59 5.02
CA GLU A 235 35.08 -15.88 6.08
C GLU A 235 35.55 -16.83 7.19
N GLY A 236 34.71 -17.79 7.58
CA GLY A 236 35.07 -18.85 8.53
C GLY A 236 36.26 -19.69 8.02
N LYS A 237 36.16 -20.22 6.81
CA LYS A 237 37.26 -20.98 6.17
C LYS A 237 38.55 -20.16 6.07
N LEU A 238 38.43 -18.87 5.76
CA LEU A 238 39.60 -17.99 5.68
C LEU A 238 40.26 -17.79 7.05
N LYS A 239 39.47 -17.64 8.13
CA LYS A 239 40.00 -17.60 9.50
C LYS A 239 40.68 -18.91 9.91
N ASP A 240 40.13 -20.04 9.50
CA ASP A 240 40.75 -21.35 9.76
C ASP A 240 42.10 -21.46 9.04
N TYR A 241 42.17 -21.08 7.76
CA TYR A 241 43.44 -21.06 7.01
C TYR A 241 44.44 -20.07 7.61
N MET A 242 44.02 -18.88 8.03
CA MET A 242 44.90 -17.93 8.73
C MET A 242 45.45 -18.53 10.02
N SER A 243 44.62 -19.22 10.81
CA SER A 243 45.05 -19.87 12.05
C SER A 243 46.02 -21.03 11.78
N GLN A 244 45.78 -21.81 10.73
CA GLN A 244 46.71 -22.86 10.29
C GLN A 244 48.06 -22.30 9.87
N ILE A 245 48.06 -21.23 9.06
CA ILE A 245 49.29 -20.53 8.64
C ILE A 245 50.03 -20.02 9.88
N HIS A 246 49.36 -19.34 10.80
CA HIS A 246 49.99 -18.82 12.02
C HIS A 246 50.59 -19.92 12.90
N ASN A 247 49.90 -21.05 13.04
CA ASN A 247 50.42 -22.20 13.79
C ASN A 247 51.67 -22.80 13.10
N MET A 248 51.66 -22.90 11.77
CA MET A 248 52.82 -23.35 11.00
C MET A 248 54.00 -22.37 11.12
N GLU A 249 53.75 -21.07 11.01
CA GLU A 249 54.76 -20.02 11.18
C GLU A 249 55.40 -20.08 12.57
N SER A 250 54.58 -20.21 13.62
CA SER A 250 55.06 -20.35 15.00
C SER A 250 55.87 -21.64 15.20
N GLY A 251 55.44 -22.74 14.57
CA GLY A 251 56.17 -24.01 14.58
C GLY A 251 57.52 -23.92 13.89
N LEU A 252 57.59 -23.27 12.72
CA LEU A 252 58.82 -23.04 11.98
C LEU A 252 59.79 -22.12 12.74
N GLU A 253 59.30 -21.09 13.41
CA GLU A 253 60.11 -20.20 14.24
C GLU A 253 60.70 -20.94 15.46
N ALA A 254 59.89 -21.76 16.13
CA ALA A 254 60.36 -22.61 17.22
C ALA A 254 61.42 -23.62 16.77
N GLU A 255 61.22 -24.27 15.62
CA GLU A 255 62.20 -25.20 15.05
C GLU A 255 63.51 -24.49 14.66
N LYS A 256 63.41 -23.28 14.09
CA LYS A 256 64.58 -22.46 13.77
C LYS A 256 65.38 -22.11 15.02
N LEU A 257 64.71 -21.68 16.10
CA LEU A 257 65.37 -21.37 17.37
C LEU A 257 66.01 -22.61 17.98
N HIS A 258 65.32 -23.75 17.96
CA HIS A 258 65.88 -25.02 18.43
C HIS A 258 67.14 -25.40 17.64
N ARG A 259 67.11 -25.25 16.31
CA ARG A 259 68.26 -25.52 15.44
C ARG A 259 69.43 -24.60 15.77
N GLU A 260 69.20 -23.31 15.96
CA GLU A 260 70.24 -22.34 16.32
C GLU A 260 70.87 -22.65 17.68
N VAL A 261 70.07 -23.06 18.68
CA VAL A 261 70.57 -23.51 19.99
C VAL A 261 71.39 -24.79 19.86
N GLN A 262 70.93 -25.75 19.07
CA GLN A 262 71.62 -27.02 18.87
C GLN A 262 72.94 -26.84 18.09
N GLU A 263 72.94 -26.02 17.04
CA GLU A 263 74.16 -25.65 16.31
C GLU A 263 75.15 -24.90 17.22
N SER A 264 74.66 -24.01 18.08
CA SER A 264 75.50 -23.31 19.07
C SER A 264 76.11 -24.27 20.09
N GLN A 265 75.34 -25.25 20.60
CA GLN A 265 75.85 -26.28 21.50
C GLN A 265 76.93 -27.15 20.84
N VAL A 266 76.71 -27.60 19.60
CA VAL A 266 77.70 -28.41 18.86
C VAL A 266 78.98 -27.60 18.61
N ASN A 267 78.85 -26.33 18.24
CA ASN A 267 80.02 -25.45 18.07
C ASN A 267 80.77 -25.24 19.40
N GLU A 268 80.07 -25.07 20.51
CA GLU A 268 80.67 -24.95 21.84
C GLU A 268 81.39 -26.25 22.26
N GLU A 269 80.80 -27.41 21.99
CA GLU A 269 81.42 -28.72 22.21
C GLU A 269 82.66 -28.93 21.34
N GLU A 270 82.61 -28.57 20.05
CA GLU A 270 83.76 -28.70 19.13
C GLU A 270 84.93 -27.80 19.56
N VAL A 271 84.63 -26.57 20.01
CA VAL A 271 85.66 -25.67 20.56
C VAL A 271 86.24 -26.26 21.84
N LYS A 272 85.42 -26.83 22.72
CA LYS A 272 85.88 -27.48 23.95
C LYS A 272 86.77 -28.68 23.66
N GLU A 273 86.43 -29.50 22.67
CA GLU A 273 87.25 -30.64 22.24
C GLU A 273 88.60 -30.17 21.66
N LYS A 274 88.61 -29.13 20.82
CA LYS A 274 89.84 -28.53 20.30
C LYS A 274 90.73 -27.98 21.43
N ILE A 275 90.14 -27.33 22.44
CA ILE A 275 90.87 -26.84 23.61
C ILE A 275 91.50 -27.98 24.40
N GLU A 276 90.76 -29.07 24.65
CA GLU A 276 91.30 -30.24 25.35
C GLU A 276 92.42 -30.91 24.57
N LYS A 277 92.31 -30.99 23.23
CA LYS A 277 93.41 -31.47 22.38
C LYS A 277 94.67 -30.62 22.50
N VAL A 278 94.54 -29.29 22.39
CA VAL A 278 95.68 -28.36 22.52
C VAL A 278 96.30 -28.42 23.92
N LYS A 279 95.49 -28.55 24.98
CA LYS A 279 96.01 -28.80 26.33
C LYS A 279 96.87 -30.06 26.39
N GLY A 280 96.39 -31.17 25.80
CA GLY A 280 97.16 -32.41 25.73
C GLY A 280 98.48 -32.25 24.96
N GLU A 281 98.47 -31.54 23.83
CA GLU A 281 99.68 -31.23 23.05
C GLU A 281 100.67 -30.36 23.84
N ILE A 282 100.19 -29.33 24.55
CA ILE A 282 101.00 -28.49 25.43
C ILE A 282 101.62 -29.32 26.55
N ASP A 283 100.88 -30.25 27.15
CA ASP A 283 101.39 -31.08 28.24
C ASP A 283 102.50 -32.02 27.75
N ILE A 284 102.35 -32.62 26.56
CA ILE A 284 103.39 -33.41 25.90
C ILE A 284 104.62 -32.54 25.58
N GLN A 285 104.41 -31.35 25.02
CA GLN A 285 105.50 -30.41 24.71
C GLN A 285 106.20 -29.93 25.99
N GLY A 286 105.46 -29.75 27.08
CA GLY A 286 105.97 -29.46 28.41
C GLY A 286 106.86 -30.58 28.93
N GLN A 287 106.43 -31.84 28.81
CA GLN A 287 107.24 -33.01 29.14
C GLN A 287 108.51 -33.10 28.27
N GLN A 288 108.40 -32.84 26.96
CA GLN A 288 109.56 -32.80 26.06
C GLN A 288 110.54 -31.70 26.44
N SER A 289 110.04 -30.49 26.76
CA SER A 289 110.87 -29.37 27.21
C SER A 289 111.58 -29.70 28.52
N LEU A 290 110.89 -30.34 29.46
CA LEU A 290 111.49 -30.82 30.71
C LEU A 290 112.60 -31.86 30.45
N ARG A 291 112.39 -32.79 29.50
CA ARG A 291 113.40 -33.77 29.08
C ARG A 291 114.62 -33.08 28.47
N LEU A 292 114.41 -32.10 27.58
CA LEU A 292 115.48 -31.31 26.99
C LEU A 292 116.22 -30.48 28.02
N GLU A 293 115.53 -29.82 28.96
CA GLU A 293 116.12 -29.05 30.05
C GLU A 293 116.99 -29.95 30.95
N ASN A 294 116.49 -31.13 31.31
CA ASN A 294 117.28 -32.12 32.05
C ASN A 294 118.51 -32.58 31.25
N GLY A 295 118.37 -32.73 29.93
CA GLY A 295 119.47 -33.00 29.01
C GLY A 295 120.51 -31.86 28.97
N ILE A 296 120.07 -30.60 28.84
CA ILE A 296 120.93 -29.41 28.89
C ILE A 296 121.66 -29.35 30.22
N LYS A 297 120.98 -29.50 31.37
CA LYS A 297 121.61 -29.55 32.70
C LYS A 297 122.64 -30.67 32.82
N ALA A 298 122.42 -31.82 32.18
CA ALA A 298 123.38 -32.91 32.16
C ALA A 298 124.61 -32.57 31.30
N VAL A 299 124.41 -31.94 30.14
CA VAL A 299 125.51 -31.44 29.28
C VAL A 299 126.29 -30.34 29.99
N GLU A 300 125.64 -29.38 30.63
CA GLU A 300 126.27 -28.32 31.42
C GLU A 300 127.13 -28.90 32.55
N ARG A 301 126.63 -29.90 33.28
CA ARG A 301 127.41 -30.63 34.30
C ARG A 301 128.63 -31.32 33.69
N SER A 302 128.47 -31.97 32.54
CA SER A 302 129.55 -32.66 31.82
C SER A 302 130.62 -31.68 31.32
N LEU A 303 130.17 -30.54 30.76
CA LEU A 303 131.03 -29.46 30.30
C LEU A 303 131.79 -28.84 31.48
N GLY A 304 131.12 -28.53 32.59
CA GLY A 304 131.77 -28.00 33.80
C GLY A 304 132.82 -28.97 34.38
N GLN A 305 132.60 -30.28 34.27
CA GLN A 305 133.62 -31.29 34.63
C GLN A 305 134.79 -31.31 33.64
N ALA A 306 134.54 -31.15 32.34
CA ALA A 306 135.58 -31.07 31.32
C ALA A 306 136.40 -29.77 31.43
N THR A 307 135.78 -28.63 31.70
CA THR A 307 136.45 -27.34 31.93
C THR A 307 137.33 -27.39 33.19
N LYS A 308 136.88 -28.05 34.27
CA LYS A 308 137.68 -28.30 35.47
C LYS A 308 138.87 -29.23 35.25
N ARG A 309 138.91 -30.02 34.18
CA ARG A 309 140.06 -30.85 33.78
C ARG A 309 141.04 -30.11 32.86
N LEU A 310 140.67 -28.93 32.37
CA LEU A 310 141.44 -28.09 31.46
C LEU A 310 142.04 -26.84 32.13
N GLN A 311 141.85 -26.67 33.44
CA GLN A 311 142.54 -25.71 34.31
C GLN A 311 143.49 -26.46 35.24
#